data_AF-A0A534QCC7-F1
#
_entry.id   AF-A0A534QCC7-F1
#
_cell.length_a   1.000
_cell.length_b   1.000
_cell.length_c   1.000
_cell.angle_alpha   90.00
_cell.angle_beta   90.00
_cell.angle_gamma   90.00
#
_symmetry.space_group_name_H-M   'P 1'
#
loop_
_entity.id
_entity.type
_entity.pdbx_description
1 polymer ?
#
loop_
_entity_poly.entity_id
_entity_poly.type
_entity_poly.pdbx_seq_one_letter_code
_entity_poly.pdbx_strand_id
1 'polypeptide(L)'
;RFYAGGIDSVRGYGRRRIGPRAERKDFFGRVISTTPIGGRTLAEASVELRHAITEKVGAAVFLDGGQVNRRSFDFPFDSLRYGAGFGVRYRSPVGPLRVDLGFPFQPPDGDQRWQVHVSLGSKF
;
A
#
# COMPACT_ATOMS: atom_id res chain seq x y z
N ARG A 1 16.04 -6.25 -1.13
CA ARG A 1 15.01 -6.25 -2.19
C ARG A 1 13.93 -5.27 -1.78
N PHE A 2 13.35 -4.55 -2.72
CA PHE A 2 12.25 -3.62 -2.46
C PHE A 2 10.90 -4.34 -2.45
N TYR A 3 9.94 -3.75 -1.73
CA TYR A 3 8.57 -4.22 -1.64
C TYR A 3 7.62 -3.01 -1.56
N ALA A 4 6.39 -3.18 -2.02
CA ALA A 4 5.36 -2.14 -1.98
C ALA A 4 3.99 -2.71 -1.56
N GLY A 5 3.11 -1.82 -1.11
CA GLY A 5 1.82 -2.09 -0.51
C GLY A 5 1.88 -2.07 1.03
N GLY A 6 0.90 -1.39 1.64
CA GLY A 6 0.79 -1.21 3.09
C GLY A 6 0.73 0.26 3.51
N ILE A 7 0.75 0.49 4.83
CA ILE A 7 0.57 1.81 5.46
C ILE A 7 1.64 2.87 5.10
N ASP A 8 2.87 2.42 4.90
CA ASP A 8 4.05 3.28 4.62
C ASP A 8 4.45 3.23 3.13
N SER A 9 3.50 2.89 2.26
CA SER A 9 3.69 2.65 0.82
C SER A 9 2.34 2.94 0.12
N VAL A 10 1.91 2.12 -0.83
CA VAL A 10 0.61 2.23 -1.48
C VAL A 10 -0.49 1.69 -0.57
N ARG A 11 -1.24 2.60 0.06
CA ARG A 11 -2.41 2.25 0.88
C ARG A 11 -3.52 1.64 0.04
N GLY A 12 -4.41 0.92 0.70
CA GLY A 12 -5.43 0.07 0.06
C GLY A 12 -4.94 -1.30 -0.39
N TYR A 13 -3.62 -1.47 -0.62
CA TYR A 13 -3.03 -2.79 -0.80
C TYR A 13 -2.59 -3.40 0.52
N GLY A 14 -2.66 -4.73 0.63
CA GLY A 14 -2.05 -5.42 1.77
C GLY A 14 -0.53 -5.26 1.78
N ARG A 15 0.09 -5.53 2.93
CA ARG A 15 1.55 -5.42 3.10
C ARG A 15 2.28 -6.29 2.07
N ARG A 16 3.19 -5.69 1.29
CA ARG A 16 4.01 -6.38 0.25
C ARG A 16 3.16 -7.06 -0.83
N ARG A 17 1.97 -6.53 -1.14
CA ARG A 17 1.08 -7.09 -2.16
C ARG A 17 1.35 -6.58 -3.58
N ILE A 18 2.15 -5.52 -3.73
CA ILE A 18 2.56 -5.00 -5.04
C ILE A 18 3.94 -5.57 -5.42
N GLY A 19 4.06 -6.05 -6.66
CA GLY A 19 5.34 -6.50 -7.23
C GLY A 19 5.46 -8.02 -7.46
N PRO A 20 6.68 -8.50 -7.74
CA PRO A 20 6.91 -9.87 -8.20
C PRO A 20 6.59 -10.90 -7.11
N ARG A 21 6.01 -12.02 -7.55
CA ARG A 21 5.62 -13.13 -6.67
C ARG A 21 6.17 -14.45 -7.21
N ALA A 22 6.48 -15.36 -6.30
CA ALA A 22 6.71 -16.76 -6.63
C ALA A 22 5.38 -17.51 -6.47
N GLU A 23 5.04 -18.30 -7.48
CA GLU A 23 3.88 -19.19 -7.45
C GLU A 23 4.31 -20.55 -6.91
N ARG A 24 3.58 -21.08 -5.94
CA ARG A 24 3.62 -22.50 -5.59
C ARG A 24 2.51 -23.19 -6.35
N LYS A 25 2.84 -24.28 -7.06
CA LYS A 25 1.88 -25.07 -7.84
C LYS A 25 1.69 -26.46 -7.23
N ASP A 26 0.49 -27.02 -7.37
CA ASP A 26 0.22 -28.43 -7.05
C ASP A 26 0.77 -29.37 -8.14
N PHE A 27 0.58 -30.69 -7.96
CA PHE A 27 1.01 -31.71 -8.92
C PHE A 27 0.36 -31.56 -10.31
N PHE A 28 -0.80 -30.89 -10.38
CA PHE A 28 -1.54 -30.63 -11.62
C PHE A 28 -1.21 -29.25 -12.24
N GLY A 29 -0.24 -28.52 -11.69
CA GLY A 29 0.19 -27.21 -12.18
C GLY A 29 -0.69 -26.04 -11.76
N ARG A 30 -1.67 -26.22 -10.86
CA ARG A 30 -2.53 -25.15 -10.35
C ARG A 30 -1.81 -24.33 -9.29
N VAL A 31 -1.90 -23.00 -9.37
CA VAL A 31 -1.34 -22.10 -8.35
C VAL A 31 -2.14 -22.24 -7.06
N ILE A 32 -1.47 -22.71 -6.00
CA ILE A 32 -2.07 -22.91 -4.67
C ILE A 32 -1.68 -21.83 -3.68
N SER A 33 -0.57 -21.13 -3.92
CA SER A 33 -0.20 -19.93 -3.16
C SER A 33 0.75 -19.03 -3.94
N THR A 34 0.77 -17.74 -3.58
CA THR A 34 1.74 -16.78 -4.11
C THR A 34 2.47 -16.06 -2.97
N THR A 35 3.80 -16.03 -3.05
CA THR A 35 4.66 -15.41 -2.03
C THR A 35 5.39 -14.21 -2.63
N PRO A 36 5.35 -13.02 -2.00
CA PRO A 36 6.06 -11.86 -2.53
C PRO A 36 7.58 -12.07 -2.42
N ILE A 37 8.28 -11.95 -3.55
CA ILE A 37 9.75 -12.11 -3.61
C ILE A 37 10.48 -10.77 -3.70
N GLY A 38 9.76 -9.67 -3.92
CA GLY A 38 10.31 -8.33 -4.01
C GLY A 38 11.12 -8.08 -5.29
N GLY A 39 11.60 -6.84 -5.44
CA GLY A 39 12.25 -6.36 -6.66
C GLY A 39 13.61 -5.71 -6.44
N ARG A 40 14.23 -5.33 -7.56
CA ARG A 40 15.46 -4.51 -7.64
C ARG A 40 15.16 -3.05 -7.99
N THR A 41 13.93 -2.76 -8.42
CA THR A 41 13.44 -1.41 -8.71
C THR A 41 12.17 -1.16 -7.91
N LEU A 42 12.03 0.06 -7.40
CA LEU A 42 10.87 0.60 -6.70
C LEU A 42 10.63 2.01 -7.21
N ALA A 43 9.38 2.31 -7.55
CA ALA A 43 8.91 3.68 -7.71
C ALA A 43 7.61 3.81 -6.93
N GLU A 44 7.50 4.87 -6.12
CA GLU A 44 6.32 5.19 -5.35
C GLU A 44 6.08 6.70 -5.37
N ALA A 45 4.82 7.09 -5.39
CA ALA A 45 4.39 8.48 -5.31
C ALA A 45 3.08 8.53 -4.51
N SER A 46 2.89 9.61 -3.77
CA SER A 46 1.67 9.84 -3.00
C SER A 46 1.28 11.30 -3.08
N VAL A 47 -0.02 11.55 -3.17
CA VAL A 47 -0.63 12.86 -2.99
C VAL A 47 -1.66 12.73 -1.88
N GLU A 48 -1.54 13.59 -0.86
CA GLU A 48 -2.45 13.59 0.29
C GLU A 48 -2.91 15.01 0.59
N LEU A 49 -4.23 15.22 0.59
CA LEU A 49 -4.87 16.45 1.04
C LEU A 49 -5.31 16.26 2.49
N ARG A 50 -4.95 17.21 3.37
CA ARG A 50 -5.30 17.19 4.79
C ARG A 50 -6.10 18.42 5.16
N HIS A 51 -7.14 18.24 5.97
CA HIS A 51 -7.94 19.34 6.49
C HIS A 51 -8.12 19.17 8.00
N ALA A 52 -7.83 20.24 8.76
CA ALA A 52 -8.11 20.28 10.19
C ALA A 52 -9.58 20.61 10.41
N ILE A 53 -10.32 19.70 11.03
CA ILE A 53 -11.73 19.91 11.37
C ILE A 53 -11.83 20.62 12.72
N THR A 54 -10.98 20.20 13.66
CA THR A 54 -10.80 20.84 14.97
C THR A 54 -9.31 20.92 15.31
N GLU A 55 -8.95 21.47 16.46
CA GLU A 55 -7.56 21.49 16.94
C GLU A 55 -6.95 20.09 17.15
N LYS A 56 -7.79 19.07 17.40
CA LYS A 56 -7.36 17.71 17.70
C LYS A 56 -7.70 16.70 16.61
N VAL A 57 -8.67 17.00 15.75
CA VAL A 57 -9.19 16.07 14.72
C VAL A 57 -8.99 16.67 13.33
N GLY A 58 -8.39 15.90 12.45
CA GLY A 58 -8.30 16.20 11.02
C GLY A 58 -8.79 15.05 10.17
N ALA A 59 -9.14 15.37 8.93
CA ALA A 59 -9.41 14.40 7.88
C ALA A 59 -8.32 14.47 6.81
N ALA A 60 -8.18 13.38 6.07
CA ALA A 60 -7.32 13.31 4.90
C ALA A 60 -8.01 12.54 3.79
N VAL A 61 -7.70 12.90 2.54
CA VAL A 61 -7.92 12.06 1.37
C VAL A 61 -6.59 11.87 0.67
N PHE A 62 -6.37 10.69 0.08
CA PHE A 62 -5.11 10.35 -0.53
C PHE A 62 -5.27 9.57 -1.82
N LEU A 63 -4.26 9.68 -2.67
CA LEU A 63 -4.01 8.83 -3.83
C LEU A 63 -2.54 8.42 -3.78
N ASP A 64 -2.30 7.11 -3.68
CA ASP A 64 -0.98 6.52 -3.70
C ASP A 64 -0.79 5.71 -4.98
N GLY A 65 0.42 5.69 -5.51
CA GLY A 65 0.81 4.89 -6.67
C GLY A 65 2.18 4.28 -6.47
N GLY A 66 2.38 3.05 -6.95
CA GLY A 66 3.69 2.42 -6.89
C GLY A 66 3.83 1.16 -7.71
N GLN A 67 5.08 0.76 -7.93
CA GLN A 67 5.47 -0.45 -8.64
C GLN A 67 6.78 -1.02 -8.09
N VAL A 68 6.93 -2.34 -8.19
CA VAL A 68 8.16 -3.05 -7.83
C VAL A 68 8.46 -4.05 -8.94
N ASN A 69 9.70 -4.07 -9.44
CA ASN A 69 10.08 -4.92 -10.58
C ASN A 69 11.39 -5.68 -10.35
N ARG A 70 11.56 -6.83 -11.03
CA ARG A 70 12.69 -7.76 -10.81
C ARG A 70 14.01 -7.23 -11.35
N ARG A 71 13.99 -6.50 -12.47
CA ARG A 71 15.19 -5.96 -13.13
C ARG A 71 15.55 -4.61 -12.52
N SER A 72 16.82 -4.22 -12.62
CA SER A 72 17.28 -2.89 -12.19
C SER A 72 16.84 -1.84 -13.22
N PHE A 73 16.41 -0.66 -12.76
CA PHE A 73 15.94 0.46 -13.61
C PHE A 73 14.79 0.08 -14.55
N ASP A 74 13.84 -0.72 -14.06
CA ASP A 74 12.72 -1.26 -14.83
C ASP A 74 11.38 -0.69 -14.33
N PHE A 75 10.74 0.15 -15.16
CA PHE A 75 9.56 0.94 -14.81
C PHE A 75 8.41 0.81 -15.84
N PRO A 76 7.94 -0.41 -16.15
CA PRO A 76 6.89 -0.59 -17.15
C PRO A 76 5.54 -0.07 -16.59
N PHE A 77 4.82 0.66 -17.43
CA PHE A 77 3.58 1.34 -17.04
C PHE A 77 2.46 0.39 -16.60
N ASP A 78 2.43 -0.84 -17.11
CA ASP A 78 1.45 -1.88 -16.78
C ASP A 78 1.62 -2.46 -15.36
N SER A 79 2.79 -2.27 -14.75
CA SER A 79 3.10 -2.73 -13.39
C SER A 79 2.69 -1.73 -12.30
N LEU A 80 2.29 -0.51 -12.68
CA LEU A 80 1.81 0.51 -11.75
C LEU A 80 0.51 0.06 -11.08
N ARG A 81 0.46 0.30 -9.77
CA ARG A 81 -0.70 -0.01 -8.92
C ARG A 81 -1.06 1.23 -8.14
N TYR A 82 -2.35 1.49 -8.03
CA TYR A 82 -2.87 2.71 -7.40
C TYR A 82 -3.89 2.37 -6.35
N GLY A 83 -3.87 3.09 -5.24
CA GLY A 83 -4.86 3.02 -4.20
C GLY A 83 -5.27 4.41 -3.76
N ALA A 84 -6.54 4.60 -3.48
CA ALA A 84 -7.06 5.85 -2.96
C ALA A 84 -7.88 5.60 -1.70
N GLY A 85 -8.11 6.64 -0.93
CA GLY A 85 -8.91 6.51 0.27
C GLY A 85 -8.98 7.77 1.08
N PHE A 86 -9.47 7.59 2.30
CA PHE A 86 -9.65 8.65 3.26
C PHE A 86 -9.14 8.21 4.62
N GLY A 87 -8.88 9.18 5.48
CA GLY A 87 -8.40 8.91 6.81
C GLY A 87 -8.72 9.97 7.82
N VAL A 88 -8.60 9.57 9.07
CA VAL A 88 -8.73 10.41 10.25
C VAL A 88 -7.35 10.61 10.86
N ARG A 89 -7.11 11.83 11.35
CA ARG A 89 -5.90 12.23 12.08
C ARG A 89 -6.34 12.71 13.45
N TYR A 90 -5.81 12.13 14.50
CA TYR A 90 -6.15 12.50 15.87
C TYR A 90 -4.90 12.82 16.67
N ARG A 91 -4.84 14.01 17.26
CA ARG A 91 -3.76 14.43 18.15
C ARG A 91 -4.08 13.98 19.57
N SER A 92 -3.52 12.84 19.98
CA SER A 92 -3.66 12.31 21.33
C SER A 92 -2.53 12.79 22.25
N PRO A 93 -2.67 12.69 23.58
CA PRO A 93 -1.59 13.02 24.53
C PRO A 93 -0.32 12.17 24.35
N VAL A 94 -0.45 10.95 23.82
CA VAL A 94 0.67 10.01 23.62
C VAL A 94 1.26 10.06 22.21
N GLY A 95 0.74 10.94 21.35
CA GLY A 95 1.22 11.14 19.98
C GLY A 95 0.12 11.19 18.91
N PRO A 96 0.48 11.47 17.66
CA PRO A 96 -0.48 11.48 16.55
C PRO A 96 -0.96 10.06 16.23
N LEU A 97 -2.28 9.88 16.17
CA LEU A 97 -2.95 8.69 15.66
C LEU A 97 -3.43 8.96 14.23
N ARG A 98 -3.21 7.99 13.35
CA ARG A 98 -3.70 7.99 11.97
C ARG A 98 -4.43 6.69 11.70
N VAL A 99 -5.63 6.82 11.15
CA VAL A 99 -6.45 5.71 10.68
C VAL A 99 -6.82 6.02 9.24
N ASP A 100 -6.37 5.18 8.31
CA ASP A 100 -6.70 5.29 6.89
C ASP A 100 -7.51 4.08 6.43
N LEU A 101 -8.57 4.33 5.67
CA LEU A 101 -9.28 3.33 4.90
C LEU A 101 -8.92 3.52 3.43
N GLY A 102 -8.21 2.54 2.87
CA GLY A 102 -7.75 2.58 1.47
C GLY A 102 -8.41 1.51 0.61
N PHE A 103 -8.54 1.81 -0.68
CA PHE A 103 -9.16 0.98 -1.70
C PHE A 103 -8.19 0.84 -2.89
N PRO A 104 -7.74 -0.39 -3.21
CA PRO A 104 -6.87 -0.64 -4.35
C PRO A 104 -7.69 -0.62 -5.65
N PHE A 105 -7.17 0.04 -6.70
CA PHE A 105 -7.85 0.11 -8.00
C PHE A 105 -7.72 -1.20 -8.77
N GLN A 106 -6.56 -1.86 -8.67
CA GLN A 106 -6.32 -3.19 -9.23
C GLN A 106 -5.78 -4.14 -8.14
N PRO A 107 -6.65 -4.71 -7.29
CA PRO A 107 -6.23 -5.67 -6.28
C PRO A 107 -5.67 -6.93 -6.95
N PRO A 108 -4.51 -7.47 -6.51
CA PRO A 108 -4.03 -8.77 -6.97
C PRO A 108 -4.94 -9.89 -6.46
N ASP A 109 -4.94 -11.03 -7.15
CA ASP A 109 -5.74 -12.19 -6.75
C ASP A 109 -5.51 -12.60 -5.29
N GLY A 110 -6.60 -12.78 -4.57
CA GLY A 110 -6.61 -13.10 -3.14
C GLY A 110 -6.22 -11.93 -2.21
N ASP A 111 -6.12 -10.69 -2.71
CA ASP A 111 -6.06 -9.50 -1.85
C ASP A 111 -7.46 -8.98 -1.53
N GLN A 112 -7.56 -8.20 -0.45
CA GLN A 112 -8.80 -7.55 -0.05
C GLN A 112 -9.12 -6.36 -0.97
N ARG A 113 -10.41 -6.04 -1.11
CA ARG A 113 -10.88 -4.86 -1.87
C ARG A 113 -10.80 -3.55 -1.07
N TRP A 114 -10.38 -3.62 0.18
CA TRP A 114 -10.13 -2.48 1.06
C TRP A 114 -9.18 -2.90 2.18
N GLN A 115 -8.50 -1.93 2.78
CA GLN A 115 -7.56 -2.16 3.88
C GLN A 115 -7.67 -1.00 4.89
N VAL A 116 -7.66 -1.34 6.18
CA VAL A 116 -7.54 -0.37 7.27
C VAL A 116 -6.09 -0.32 7.73
N HIS A 117 -5.55 0.89 7.79
CA HIS A 117 -4.18 1.15 8.22
C HIS A 117 -4.21 2.02 9.47
N VAL A 118 -3.57 1.56 10.55
CA VAL A 118 -3.49 2.29 11.82
C VAL A 118 -2.03 2.53 12.17
N SER A 119 -1.68 3.78 12.46
CA SER A 119 -0.37 4.13 13.02
C SER A 119 -0.52 5.06 14.22
N LEU A 120 0.30 4.82 15.24
CA LEU A 120 0.46 5.68 16.41
C LEU A 120 1.90 6.18 16.46
N GLY A 121 2.07 7.49 16.66
CA GLY A 121 3.37 8.15 16.65
C GLY A 121 3.86 8.50 15.24
N SER A 122 5.03 9.13 15.16
CA SER A 122 5.75 9.34 13.90
C SER A 122 6.68 8.15 13.65
N LYS A 123 6.47 7.43 12.55
CA LYS A 123 7.53 6.58 11.99
C LYS A 123 8.23 7.40 10.90
N PHE A 124 9.55 7.51 11.04
CA PHE A 124 10.45 8.22 10.14
C PHE A 124 10.77 7.37 8.92
#